data_AF-A0A9D5H7X8-F1
#
_entry.id   AF-A0A9D5H7X8-F1
#
_cell.length_a   1.000
_cell.length_b   1.000
_cell.length_c   1.000
_cell.angle_alpha   90.00
_cell.angle_beta   90.00
_cell.angle_gamma   90.00
#
_symmetry.space_group_name_H-M   'P 1'
#
loop_
_entity.id
_entity.type
_entity.pdbx_description
1 polymer ?
#
loop_
_entity_poly.entity_id
_entity_poly.type
_entity_poly.pdbx_seq_one_letter_code
_entity_poly.pdbx_strand_id
1 'polypeptide(L)'
;MQLRVPLLIIAEDVTGEALATLVVKKLRGTLNVSTIKAPGFGERRKAFLQDIAILIENVSVEQPGTARKVTISQQSTTIIADAATKDEIEARIAQIKNELAETVLVYDSENLAGRIVKLSGG
;
A
#
# COMPACT_ATOMS: atom_id res chain seq x y z
N MET A 1 -23.28 0.47 9.86
CA MET A 1 -23.00 -0.35 8.66
C MET A 1 -21.92 -1.36 9.03
N GLN A 2 -22.23 -2.65 9.08
CA GLN A 2 -21.22 -3.69 9.38
C GLN A 2 -20.35 -3.88 8.13
N LEU A 3 -19.06 -3.54 8.21
CA LEU A 3 -18.08 -3.88 7.17
C LEU A 3 -17.88 -5.40 7.18
N ARG A 4 -18.64 -6.11 6.33
CA ARG A 4 -18.47 -7.55 6.09
C ARG A 4 -17.25 -7.88 5.22
N VAL A 5 -16.62 -6.85 4.64
CA VAL A 5 -15.44 -6.97 3.80
C VAL A 5 -14.19 -6.94 4.69
N PRO A 6 -13.19 -7.83 4.47
CA PRO A 6 -11.92 -7.77 5.18
C PRO A 6 -11.22 -6.42 5.00
N LEU A 7 -10.67 -5.88 6.09
CA LEU A 7 -9.96 -4.61 6.12
C LEU A 7 -8.44 -4.83 6.25
N LEU A 8 -7.66 -4.17 5.40
CA LEU A 8 -6.21 -4.02 5.57
C LEU A 8 -5.90 -2.60 6.00
N ILE A 9 -5.13 -2.43 7.08
CA ILE A 9 -4.59 -1.13 7.50
C ILE A 9 -3.10 -1.12 7.19
N ILE A 10 -2.66 -0.10 6.44
CA ILE A 10 -1.25 0.16 6.14
C ILE A 10 -0.89 1.49 6.81
N ALA A 11 -0.03 1.44 7.83
CA ALA A 11 0.34 2.62 8.60
C ALA A 11 1.83 2.58 8.97
N GLU A 12 2.42 3.71 9.34
CA GLU A 12 3.79 3.73 9.86
C GLU A 12 3.96 2.77 11.04
N ASP A 13 3.05 2.87 12.00
CA ASP A 13 2.96 1.93 13.10
C ASP A 13 1.52 1.82 13.62
N VAL A 14 1.21 0.66 14.20
CA VAL A 14 -0.04 0.41 14.91
C VAL A 14 0.33 -0.22 16.24
N THR A 15 0.27 0.55 17.32
CA THR A 15 0.80 0.16 18.63
C THR A 15 -0.19 0.41 19.76
N GLY A 16 0.18 -0.06 20.97
CA GLY A 16 -0.54 0.21 22.21
C GLY A 16 -2.00 -0.25 22.16
N GLU A 17 -2.89 0.62 22.66
CA GLU A 17 -4.32 0.36 22.77
C GLU A 17 -5.00 0.14 21.40
N ALA A 18 -4.53 0.83 20.35
CA ALA A 18 -5.07 0.68 19.00
C ALA A 18 -4.85 -0.75 18.49
N LEU A 19 -3.63 -1.28 18.61
CA LEU A 19 -3.33 -2.66 18.21
C LEU A 19 -4.12 -3.66 19.06
N ALA A 20 -4.14 -3.48 20.38
CA ALA A 20 -4.87 -4.36 21.29
C ALA A 20 -6.37 -4.43 20.93
N THR A 21 -6.98 -3.29 20.63
CA THR A 21 -8.38 -3.21 20.22
C THR A 21 -8.64 -3.94 18.91
N LEU A 22 -7.77 -3.77 17.90
CA LEU A 22 -7.91 -4.45 16.61
C LEU A 22 -7.77 -5.97 16.77
N VAL A 23 -6.82 -6.43 17.58
CA VAL A 23 -6.63 -7.86 17.89
C VAL A 23 -7.87 -8.44 18.54
N VAL A 24 -8.43 -7.79 19.57
CA VAL A 24 -9.63 -8.28 20.24
C VAL A 24 -10.84 -8.30 19.30
N LYS A 25 -11.02 -7.27 18.47
CA LYS A 25 -12.12 -7.22 17.48
C LYS A 25 -11.99 -8.31 16.41
N LYS A 26 -10.76 -8.65 15.99
CA LYS A 26 -10.48 -9.76 15.07
C LYS A 26 -10.80 -11.11 15.70
N LEU A 27 -10.30 -11.37 16.90
CA LEU A 27 -10.52 -12.64 17.61
C LEU A 27 -12.01 -12.88 17.92
N ARG A 28 -12.77 -11.82 18.21
CA ARG A 28 -14.23 -11.89 18.42
C ARG A 28 -15.05 -11.98 17.13
N GLY A 29 -14.41 -11.96 15.96
CA GLY A 29 -15.10 -11.95 14.66
C GLY A 29 -15.91 -10.68 14.38
N THR A 30 -15.73 -9.63 15.19
CA THR A 30 -16.46 -8.36 15.04
C THR A 30 -15.93 -7.54 13.87
N LEU A 31 -14.62 -7.62 13.62
CA LEU A 31 -13.96 -6.94 12.51
C LEU A 31 -12.89 -7.86 11.93
N ASN A 32 -13.03 -8.26 10.67
CA ASN A 32 -11.98 -9.00 9.98
C ASN A 32 -10.91 -8.01 9.50
N VAL A 33 -9.86 -7.81 10.30
CA VAL A 33 -8.80 -6.82 10.03
C VAL A 33 -7.41 -7.43 10.07
N SER A 34 -6.51 -6.93 9.23
CA SER A 34 -5.07 -7.13 9.36
C SER A 34 -4.34 -5.80 9.23
N THR A 35 -3.20 -5.67 9.88
CA THR A 35 -2.40 -4.45 9.89
C THR A 35 -0.98 -4.75 9.45
N ILE A 36 -0.40 -3.91 8.60
CA ILE A 36 1.00 -4.00 8.20
C ILE A 36 1.68 -2.63 8.37
N LYS A 37 3.00 -2.65 8.51
CA LYS A 37 3.80 -1.43 8.44
C LYS A 37 3.89 -0.95 6.99
N ALA A 38 3.75 0.35 6.79
CA ALA A 38 3.94 0.98 5.50
C ALA A 38 5.40 0.78 5.04
N PRO A 39 5.62 0.43 3.77
CA PRO A 39 6.97 0.18 3.25
C PRO A 39 7.78 1.49 3.17
N GLY A 40 9.08 1.39 3.41
CA GLY A 40 10.00 2.52 3.38
C GLY A 40 9.90 3.44 4.60
N PHE A 41 10.62 4.55 4.54
CA PHE A 41 10.71 5.53 5.62
C PHE A 41 10.76 6.96 5.07
N GLY A 42 10.39 7.95 5.89
CA GLY A 42 10.38 9.37 5.50
C GLY A 42 9.56 9.63 4.23
N GLU A 43 10.06 10.48 3.34
CA GLU A 43 9.40 10.82 2.07
C GLU A 43 9.18 9.61 1.17
N ARG A 44 10.05 8.60 1.23
CA ARG A 44 9.88 7.37 0.43
C ARG A 44 8.64 6.59 0.87
N ARG A 45 8.31 6.59 2.16
CA ARG A 45 7.07 5.96 2.64
C ARG A 45 5.85 6.62 2.02
N LYS A 46 5.84 7.97 1.96
CA LYS A 46 4.74 8.71 1.30
C LYS A 46 4.64 8.34 -0.17
N ALA A 47 5.78 8.24 -0.86
CA ALA A 47 5.82 7.84 -2.26
C ALA A 47 5.27 6.42 -2.49
N PHE A 48 5.66 5.45 -1.66
CA PHE A 48 5.10 4.08 -1.72
C PHE A 48 3.61 4.03 -1.38
N LEU A 49 3.15 4.79 -0.37
CA LEU A 49 1.73 4.84 -0.03
C LEU A 49 0.90 5.47 -1.14
N GLN A 50 1.44 6.47 -1.83
CA GLN A 50 0.82 7.04 -3.03
C GLN A 50 0.74 6.00 -4.16
N ASP A 51 1.80 5.23 -4.37
CA ASP A 51 1.80 4.15 -5.38
C ASP A 51 0.72 3.10 -5.10
N ILE A 52 0.57 2.69 -3.83
CA ILE A 52 -0.50 1.78 -3.39
C ILE A 52 -1.87 2.42 -3.57
N ALA A 53 -2.03 3.70 -3.20
CA ALA A 53 -3.29 4.42 -3.32
C ALA A 53 -3.77 4.53 -4.77
N ILE A 54 -2.84 4.68 -5.73
CA ILE A 54 -3.15 4.65 -7.16
C ILE A 54 -3.70 3.27 -7.53
N LEU A 55 -3.03 2.18 -7.14
CA LEU A 55 -3.45 0.81 -7.47
C LEU A 55 -4.87 0.44 -7.00
N ILE A 56 -5.29 0.98 -5.85
CA ILE A 56 -6.59 0.65 -5.21
C ILE A 56 -7.68 1.71 -5.42
N GLU A 57 -7.38 2.76 -6.18
CA GLU A 57 -8.25 3.88 -6.61
C GLU A 57 -8.89 4.71 -5.47
N ASN A 58 -8.82 6.04 -5.58
CA ASN A 58 -9.62 7.01 -4.80
C ASN A 58 -9.70 6.75 -3.29
N VAL A 59 -8.55 6.58 -2.64
CA VAL A 59 -8.47 6.45 -1.17
C VAL A 59 -8.78 7.81 -0.53
N SER A 60 -9.93 7.92 0.12
CA SER A 60 -10.25 8.99 1.05
C SER A 60 -10.46 8.42 2.46
N VAL A 61 -10.52 9.30 3.48
CA VAL A 61 -10.83 8.88 4.86
C VAL A 61 -12.20 8.21 4.94
N GLU A 62 -13.11 8.60 4.05
CA GLU A 62 -14.49 8.14 3.99
C GLU A 62 -14.63 6.91 3.07
N GLN A 63 -13.74 6.78 2.09
CA GLN A 63 -13.76 5.72 1.09
C GLN A 63 -12.41 5.00 1.04
N PRO A 64 -12.26 3.88 1.76
CA PRO A 64 -11.06 3.06 1.65
C PRO A 64 -10.96 2.45 0.25
N GLY A 65 -9.75 2.39 -0.29
CA GLY A 65 -9.51 1.74 -1.58
C GLY A 65 -9.76 0.23 -1.53
N THR A 66 -9.95 -0.36 -2.71
CA THR A 66 -10.30 -1.76 -2.86
C THR A 66 -9.21 -2.58 -3.54
N ALA A 67 -9.00 -3.80 -3.07
CA ALA A 67 -8.11 -4.76 -3.71
C ALA A 67 -8.81 -6.11 -3.87
N ARG A 68 -8.51 -6.82 -4.96
CA ARG A 68 -9.07 -8.14 -5.26
C ARG A 68 -8.54 -9.22 -4.32
N LYS A 69 -7.24 -9.17 -3.99
CA LYS A 69 -6.61 -10.13 -3.08
C LYS A 69 -5.45 -9.49 -2.34
N VAL A 70 -5.37 -9.74 -1.04
CA VAL A 70 -4.20 -9.41 -0.22
C VAL A 70 -3.66 -10.69 0.40
N THR A 71 -2.36 -10.92 0.25
CA THR A 71 -1.63 -12.01 0.90
C THR A 71 -0.53 -11.43 1.77
N ILE A 72 -0.55 -11.75 3.06
CA ILE A 72 0.43 -11.27 4.04
C ILE A 72 1.22 -12.48 4.53
N SER A 73 2.54 -12.39 4.44
CA SER A 73 3.48 -13.32 5.04
C SER A 73 4.28 -12.62 6.15
N GLN A 74 5.14 -13.36 6.84
CA GLN A 74 6.03 -12.78 7.85
C GLN A 74 7.00 -11.74 7.25
N GLN A 75 7.32 -11.84 5.95
CA GLN A 75 8.37 -11.05 5.30
C GLN A 75 7.84 -10.12 4.19
N SER A 76 6.64 -10.35 3.68
CA SER A 76 6.11 -9.64 2.52
C SER A 76 4.61 -9.47 2.56
N THR A 77 4.11 -8.46 1.85
CA THR A 77 2.70 -8.32 1.52
C THR A 77 2.55 -8.15 0.03
N THR A 78 1.65 -8.93 -0.56
CA THR A 78 1.26 -8.84 -1.97
C THR A 78 -0.18 -8.35 -2.01
N ILE A 79 -0.40 -7.24 -2.70
CA ILE A 79 -1.73 -6.66 -2.95
C ILE A 79 -1.96 -6.83 -4.44
N ILE A 80 -3.05 -7.47 -4.82
CA ILE A 80 -3.50 -7.58 -6.21
C ILE A 80 -4.73 -6.70 -6.32
N ALA A 81 -4.64 -5.63 -7.09
CA ALA A 81 -5.72 -4.67 -7.32
C ALA A 81 -5.98 -4.49 -8.82
N ASP A 82 -7.22 -4.15 -9.14
CA ASP A 82 -7.74 -3.98 -10.50
C ASP A 82 -8.55 -2.69 -10.65
N ALA A 83 -8.43 -1.78 -9.67
CA ALA A 83 -9.18 -0.53 -9.64
C ALA A 83 -8.50 0.58 -10.48
N ALA A 84 -7.16 0.62 -10.50
CA ALA A 84 -6.42 1.60 -11.29
C ALA A 84 -6.56 1.40 -12.79
N THR A 85 -6.72 2.49 -13.53
CA THR A 85 -6.64 2.46 -14.98
C THR A 85 -5.19 2.28 -15.44
N LYS A 86 -5.01 1.69 -16.62
CA LYS A 86 -3.68 1.54 -17.24
C LYS A 86 -2.98 2.89 -17.39
N ASP A 87 -3.73 3.94 -17.74
CA ASP A 87 -3.20 5.28 -17.94
C ASP A 87 -2.68 5.90 -16.64
N GLU A 88 -3.36 5.69 -15.50
CA GLU A 88 -2.90 6.16 -14.19
C GLU A 88 -1.61 5.47 -13.75
N ILE A 89 -1.51 4.15 -13.97
CA ILE A 89 -0.30 3.38 -13.68
C ILE A 89 0.84 3.86 -14.57
N GLU A 90 0.61 4.03 -15.87
CA GLU A 90 1.62 4.49 -16.82
C GLU A 90 2.08 5.93 -16.52
N ALA A 91 1.16 6.83 -16.18
CA ALA A 91 1.47 8.18 -15.77
C ALA A 91 2.35 8.21 -14.51
N ARG A 92 2.04 7.36 -13.52
CA ARG A 92 2.86 7.24 -12.31
C ARG A 92 4.23 6.65 -12.60
N ILE A 93 4.31 5.62 -13.42
CA ILE A 93 5.60 5.04 -13.85
C ILE A 93 6.43 6.07 -14.60
N ALA A 94 5.83 6.89 -15.46
CA ALA A 94 6.52 7.96 -16.17
C ALA A 94 7.12 9.00 -15.22
N GLN A 95 6.39 9.40 -14.18
CA GLN A 95 6.91 10.29 -13.13
C GLN A 95 8.15 9.67 -12.46
N ILE A 96 8.07 8.40 -12.04
CA ILE A 96 9.19 7.71 -11.38
C ILE A 96 10.39 7.53 -12.33
N LYS A 97 10.16 7.32 -13.62
CA LYS A 97 11.22 7.26 -14.64
C LYS A 97 11.94 8.59 -14.81
N ASN A 98 11.23 9.71 -14.73
CA ASN A 98 11.85 11.04 -14.76
C ASN A 98 12.71 11.26 -13.51
N GLU A 99 12.21 10.93 -12.31
CA GLU A 99 12.99 10.96 -11.07
C GLU A 99 14.25 10.07 -11.17
N LEU A 100 14.12 8.89 -11.80
CA LEU A 100 15.22 7.96 -12.00
C LEU A 100 16.30 8.52 -12.94
N ALA A 101 15.95 9.36 -13.90
CA ALA A 101 16.90 9.97 -14.83
C ALA A 101 17.73 11.09 -14.16
N GLU A 102 17.21 11.70 -13.09
CA GLU A 102 17.86 12.80 -12.37
C GLU A 102 18.73 12.31 -11.19
N THR A 103 18.57 11.05 -10.76
CA THR A 103 19.35 10.51 -9.65
C THR A 103 20.71 9.97 -10.10
N VAL A 104 21.72 10.26 -9.29
CA VAL A 104 23.10 9.76 -9.45
C VAL A 104 23.49 8.74 -8.38
N LEU A 105 22.61 8.53 -7.39
CA LEU A 105 22.85 7.62 -6.28
C LEU A 105 22.29 6.25 -6.61
N VAL A 106 23.18 5.26 -6.75
CA VAL A 106 22.83 3.86 -7.07
C VAL A 106 21.73 3.33 -6.15
N TYR A 107 21.84 3.61 -4.85
CA TYR A 107 20.85 3.21 -3.87
C TYR A 107 19.45 3.75 -4.20
N ASP A 108 19.33 5.02 -4.61
CA ASP A 108 18.03 5.60 -4.97
C ASP A 108 17.54 5.05 -6.31
N SER A 109 18.43 4.83 -7.28
CA SER A 109 18.10 4.20 -8.55
C SER A 109 17.48 2.82 -8.38
N GLU A 110 18.05 1.96 -7.52
CA GLU A 110 17.51 0.62 -7.23
C GLU A 110 16.11 0.70 -6.58
N ASN A 111 15.91 1.66 -5.68
CA ASN A 111 14.61 1.85 -5.03
C ASN A 111 13.53 2.31 -6.02
N LEU A 112 13.85 3.27 -6.90
CA LEU A 112 12.94 3.77 -7.94
C LEU A 112 12.61 2.68 -8.96
N ALA A 113 13.62 1.92 -9.41
CA ALA A 113 13.41 0.76 -10.28
C ALA A 113 12.51 -0.29 -9.61
N GLY A 114 12.71 -0.56 -8.32
CA GLY A 114 11.86 -1.46 -7.54
C GLY A 114 10.41 -0.99 -7.44
N ARG A 115 10.15 0.32 -7.36
CA ARG A 115 8.79 0.89 -7.39
C ARG A 115 8.10 0.68 -8.74
N ILE A 116 8.82 0.90 -9.84
CA ILE A 116 8.30 0.69 -11.20
C ILE A 116 7.87 -0.77 -11.40
N VAL A 117 8.71 -1.73 -10.95
CA VAL A 117 8.39 -3.16 -11.06
C VAL A 117 7.15 -3.51 -10.25
N LYS A 118 7.02 -2.99 -9.02
CA LYS A 118 5.86 -3.24 -8.17
C LYS A 118 4.57 -2.69 -8.77
N LEU A 119 4.58 -1.46 -9.28
CA LEU A 119 3.42 -0.86 -9.96
C LEU A 119 3.01 -1.61 -11.23
N SER A 120 3.98 -2.15 -11.97
CA SER A 120 3.72 -2.92 -13.19
C SER A 120 3.16 -4.32 -12.91
N GLY A 121 3.37 -4.86 -11.70
CA GLY A 121 3.02 -6.23 -11.34
C GLY A 121 1.56 -6.43 -10.92
N GLY A 122 0.87 -5.36 -10.52
CA GLY A 122 -0.49 -5.42 -9.96
C GLY A 122 -0.50 -5.76 -8.49
#